data_AF-A0A8S9N1T3-F1
#
_entry.id   AF-A0A8S9N1T3-F1
#
_cell.length_a   1.000
_cell.length_b   1.000
_cell.length_c   1.000
_cell.angle_alpha   90.00
_cell.angle_beta   90.00
_cell.angle_gamma   90.00
#
_symmetry.space_group_name_H-M   'P 1'
#
loop_
_entity.id
_entity.type
_entity.pdbx_description
1 polymer ?
#
loop_
_entity_poly.entity_id
_entity_poly.type
_entity_poly.pdbx_seq_one_letter_code
_entity_poly.pdbx_strand_id
1 'polypeptide(L)'
;MSKEIQLPGFRFHPTEEELLDFYLKNMVYGKRCKVEVIGFLNIYRHDPWDLPRLSTIGEREWYFFVPRERKHGDGGRPSRITEKGYWKATGSDRKIISSSEPK
;
A
#
# COMPACT_ATOMS: atom_id res chain seq x y z
N MET A 1 -12.37 25.21 -4.11
CA MET A 1 -12.58 23.75 -4.21
C MET A 1 -12.44 23.37 -5.68
N SER A 2 -11.37 22.68 -6.07
CA SER A 2 -11.16 22.22 -7.44
C SER A 2 -12.22 21.16 -7.77
N LYS A 3 -12.98 21.37 -8.84
CA LYS A 3 -13.85 20.32 -9.38
C LYS A 3 -12.96 19.18 -9.86
N GLU A 4 -13.01 18.03 -9.18
CA GLU A 4 -12.41 16.82 -9.70
C GLU A 4 -13.12 16.46 -11.01
N ILE A 5 -12.35 16.44 -12.11
CA ILE A 5 -12.85 15.99 -13.39
C ILE A 5 -12.97 14.47 -13.31
N GLN A 6 -14.19 13.96 -13.17
CA GLN A 6 -14.44 12.54 -13.30
C GLN A 6 -14.35 12.14 -14.77
N LEU A 7 -13.29 11.42 -15.12
CA LEU A 7 -13.11 10.79 -16.43
C LEU A 7 -13.56 9.33 -16.32
N PRO A 8 -14.67 8.93 -16.96
CA PRO A 8 -15.12 7.54 -16.94
C PRO A 8 -14.01 6.58 -17.39
N GLY A 9 -13.78 5.53 -16.61
CA GLY A 9 -12.74 4.53 -16.88
C GLY A 9 -11.34 4.91 -16.36
N PHE A 10 -11.09 6.16 -15.98
CA PHE A 10 -9.85 6.53 -15.30
C PHE A 10 -9.90 6.06 -13.86
N ARG A 11 -8.95 5.20 -13.48
CA ARG A 11 -8.88 4.58 -12.16
C ARG A 11 -7.45 4.55 -11.66
N PHE A 12 -7.31 4.44 -10.35
CA PHE A 12 -6.03 4.12 -9.75
C PHE A 12 -5.67 2.67 -10.06
N HIS A 13 -4.73 2.47 -11.00
CA HIS A 13 -4.24 1.17 -11.42
C HIS A 13 -2.71 1.24 -11.64
N PRO A 14 -1.94 1.46 -10.57
CA PRO A 14 -0.50 1.64 -10.67
C PRO A 14 0.21 0.33 -11.01
N THR A 15 1.30 0.44 -11.75
CA THR A 15 2.30 -0.63 -11.90
C THR A 15 3.09 -0.85 -10.60
N GLU A 16 3.75 -2.00 -10.47
CA GLU A 16 4.61 -2.29 -9.33
C GLU A 16 5.77 -1.29 -9.19
N GLU A 17 6.33 -0.83 -10.31
CA GLU A 17 7.37 0.20 -10.35
C GLU A 17 6.82 1.52 -9.80
N GLU A 18 5.65 1.98 -10.24
CA GLU A 18 5.02 3.20 -9.73
C GLU A 18 4.70 3.11 -8.23
N LEU A 19 4.21 1.97 -7.75
CA LEU A 19 3.96 1.74 -6.31
C LEU A 19 5.22 1.96 -5.47
N LEU A 20 6.39 1.51 -5.95
CA LEU A 20 7.65 1.67 -5.22
C LEU A 20 8.29 3.04 -5.46
N ASP A 21 8.60 3.39 -6.70
CA ASP A 21 9.43 4.53 -7.05
C ASP A 21 8.72 5.87 -6.95
N PHE A 22 7.39 5.87 -7.10
CA PHE A 22 6.60 7.08 -6.94
C PHE A 22 5.93 7.09 -5.56
N TYR A 23 5.02 6.15 -5.26
CA TYR A 23 4.18 6.26 -4.05
C TYR A 23 4.94 6.01 -2.75
N LEU A 24 5.58 4.83 -2.61
CA LEU A 24 6.28 4.45 -1.38
C LEU A 24 7.50 5.34 -1.14
N LYS A 25 8.32 5.57 -2.18
CA LYS A 25 9.51 6.41 -2.09
C LYS A 25 9.18 7.84 -1.68
N ASN A 26 8.18 8.47 -2.30
CA ASN A 26 7.78 9.83 -1.93
C ASN A 26 7.22 9.88 -0.49
N MET A 27 6.43 8.88 -0.09
CA MET A 27 5.94 8.78 1.29
C MET A 27 7.09 8.73 2.30
N VAL A 28 8.10 7.89 2.06
CA VAL A 28 9.27 7.76 2.95
C VAL A 28 10.08 9.06 3.02
N TYR A 29 10.23 9.77 1.92
CA TYR A 29 10.92 11.07 1.88
C TYR A 29 10.05 12.24 2.37
N GLY A 30 8.81 12.00 2.84
CA GLY A 30 7.90 13.05 3.28
C GLY A 30 7.46 14.00 2.16
N LYS A 31 7.63 13.60 0.89
CA LYS A 31 7.17 14.37 -0.26
C LYS A 31 5.66 14.18 -0.38
N ARG A 32 4.89 15.23 -0.10
CA ARG A 32 3.44 15.20 -0.26
C ARG A 32 3.09 15.03 -1.75
N CYS A 33 2.40 13.94 -2.07
CA CYS A 33 1.75 13.79 -3.37
C CYS A 33 0.58 14.77 -3.46
N LYS A 34 0.32 15.31 -4.66
CA LYS A 34 -0.83 16.20 -4.89
C LYS A 34 -2.18 15.51 -4.67
N VAL A 35 -2.19 14.17 -4.71
CA VAL A 35 -3.37 13.33 -4.50
C VAL A 35 -3.03 12.28 -3.45
N GLU A 36 -3.76 12.26 -2.35
CA GLU A 36 -3.61 11.29 -1.26
C GLU A 36 -4.43 10.04 -1.54
N VAL A 37 -4.04 9.25 -2.56
CA VAL A 37 -4.76 8.04 -2.97
C VAL A 37 -4.50 6.82 -2.08
N ILE A 38 -3.38 6.77 -1.36
CA ILE A 38 -3.00 5.67 -0.45
C ILE A 38 -2.99 6.19 0.98
N GLY A 39 -3.85 5.62 1.83
CA GLY A 39 -3.96 5.97 3.25
C GLY A 39 -3.02 5.16 4.15
N PHE A 40 -2.77 5.65 5.37
CA PHE A 40 -2.03 4.91 6.40
C PHE A 40 -2.98 4.04 7.21
N LEU A 41 -2.69 2.73 7.28
CA LEU A 41 -3.47 1.79 8.09
C LEU A 41 -2.59 0.61 8.52
N ASN A 42 -2.66 0.23 9.79
CA ASN A 42 -2.09 -1.03 10.23
C ASN A 42 -3.06 -2.18 9.89
N ILE A 43 -2.93 -2.73 8.68
CA ILE A 43 -3.82 -3.76 8.15
C ILE A 43 -3.86 -5.04 9.01
N TYR A 44 -2.84 -5.29 9.84
CA TYR A 44 -2.80 -6.47 10.70
C TYR A 44 -3.80 -6.41 11.87
N ARG A 45 -4.40 -5.24 12.13
CA ARG A 45 -5.41 -5.05 13.18
C ARG A 45 -6.85 -5.17 12.69
N HIS A 46 -7.04 -5.49 11.41
CA HIS A 46 -8.36 -5.53 10.79
C HIS A 46 -8.54 -6.84 10.02
N ASP A 47 -9.76 -7.36 10.03
CA ASP A 47 -10.08 -8.46 9.14
C ASP A 47 -10.19 -7.94 7.68
N PRO A 48 -9.88 -8.78 6.68
CA PRO A 48 -9.79 -8.33 5.28
C PRO A 48 -11.07 -7.65 4.74
N TRP A 49 -12.25 -8.07 5.20
CA TRP A 49 -13.54 -7.50 4.76
C TRP A 49 -13.84 -6.11 5.33
N ASP A 50 -13.10 -5.67 6.34
CA ASP A 50 -13.22 -4.31 6.89
C ASP A 50 -12.39 -3.31 6.10
N LEU A 51 -11.29 -3.76 5.47
CA LEU A 51 -10.33 -2.91 4.76
C LEU A 51 -10.96 -2.04 3.65
N PRO A 52 -11.89 -2.51 2.81
CA PRO A 52 -12.50 -1.68 1.77
C PRO A 52 -13.08 -0.36 2.30
N ARG A 53 -13.71 -0.42 3.48
CA ARG A 53 -14.37 0.74 4.13
C ARG A 53 -13.36 1.71 4.75
N LEU A 54 -12.13 1.26 4.97
CA LEU A 54 -11.04 2.04 5.57
C LEU A 54 -10.11 2.64 4.51
N SER A 55 -10.29 2.30 3.24
CA SER A 55 -9.53 2.86 2.13
C SER A 55 -9.98 4.28 1.77
N THR A 56 -9.07 5.08 1.19
CA THR A 56 -9.42 6.40 0.65
C THR A 56 -10.22 6.26 -0.65
N ILE A 57 -9.77 5.38 -1.55
CA ILE A 57 -10.38 5.11 -2.85
C ILE A 57 -10.21 3.62 -3.21
N GLY A 58 -11.02 3.14 -4.15
CA GLY A 58 -10.88 1.81 -4.73
C GLY A 58 -12.22 1.08 -4.86
N GLU A 59 -12.40 0.38 -5.97
CA GLU A 59 -13.60 -0.44 -6.23
C GLU A 59 -13.32 -1.94 -6.01
N ARG A 60 -12.17 -2.42 -6.47
CA ARG A 60 -11.78 -3.85 -6.48
C ARG A 60 -10.48 -4.14 -5.74
N GLU A 61 -9.63 -3.12 -5.63
CA GLU A 61 -8.30 -3.19 -5.03
C GLU A 61 -8.14 -1.98 -4.12
N TRP A 62 -7.46 -2.18 -2.99
CA TRP A 62 -7.25 -1.16 -1.97
C TRP A 62 -5.79 -1.16 -1.54
N TYR A 63 -5.23 0.03 -1.39
CA TYR A 63 -3.82 0.23 -1.13
C TYR A 63 -3.64 0.97 0.19
N PHE A 64 -2.71 0.49 1.01
CA PHE A 64 -2.42 1.04 2.34
C PHE A 64 -0.92 1.16 2.56
N PHE A 65 -0.49 2.26 3.16
CA PHE A 65 0.80 2.35 3.82
C PHE A 65 0.69 1.71 5.20
N VAL A 66 1.42 0.61 5.37
CA VAL A 66 1.45 -0.14 6.62
C VAL A 66 2.72 0.23 7.38
N PRO A 67 2.62 0.70 8.65
CA PRO A 67 3.80 0.94 9.47
C PRO A 67 4.63 -0.34 9.60
N ARG A 68 5.92 -0.23 9.25
CA ARG A 68 6.88 -1.31 9.46
C ARG A 68 7.66 -1.02 10.74
N GLU A 69 7.48 -1.86 11.75
CA GLU A 69 8.25 -1.76 12.99
C GLU A 69 9.75 -1.94 12.68
N ARG A 70 10.57 -0.94 13.04
CA ARG A 70 12.03 -1.00 12.92
C ARG A 70 12.57 -1.83 14.08
N LYS A 71 13.43 -2.81 13.79
CA LYS A 71 13.94 -3.78 14.77
C LYS A 71 14.75 -3.12 15.90
N HIS A 72 14.45 -3.53 17.13
CA HIS A 72 15.43 -3.76 18.20
C HIS A 72 15.08 -5.14 18.78
N GLY A 73 15.92 -6.15 18.58
CA GLY A 73 15.61 -7.53 18.99
C GLY A 73 14.42 -8.18 18.24
N ASP A 74 14.20 -9.47 18.52
CA ASP A 74 13.17 -10.39 18.00
C ASP A 74 12.54 -10.03 16.64
N GLY A 75 13.36 -10.12 15.58
CA GLY A 75 12.87 -10.44 14.23
C GLY A 75 12.04 -9.39 13.47
N GLY A 76 11.46 -8.36 14.11
CA GLY A 76 10.72 -7.24 13.50
C GLY A 76 9.61 -7.64 12.53
N ARG A 77 9.01 -8.81 12.73
CA ARG A 77 7.85 -9.23 11.95
C ARG A 77 6.60 -8.81 12.72
N PRO A 78 5.74 -7.95 12.15
CA PRO A 78 4.48 -7.63 12.82
C PRO A 78 3.68 -8.91 12.99
N SER A 79 2.96 -9.02 14.10
CA SER A 79 1.95 -10.08 14.28
C SER A 79 1.00 -10.01 13.09
N ARG A 80 0.79 -11.16 12.45
CA ARG A 80 -0.09 -11.30 11.29
C ARG A 80 -1.48 -11.80 11.69
N ILE A 81 -1.80 -11.79 12.98
CA ILE A 81 -3.07 -12.28 13.53
C ILE A 81 -4.09 -11.15 13.51
N THR A 82 -5.28 -11.41 12.98
CA THR A 82 -6.46 -10.54 13.04
C THR A 82 -7.44 -11.09 14.08
N GLU A 83 -8.60 -10.43 14.29
CA GLU A 83 -9.60 -10.90 15.25
C GLU A 83 -10.11 -12.31 14.90
N LYS A 84 -10.34 -12.58 13.61
CA LYS A 84 -10.95 -13.83 13.14
C LYS A 84 -10.01 -14.71 12.31
N GLY A 85 -8.71 -14.42 12.27
CA GLY A 85 -7.78 -15.18 11.44
C GLY A 85 -6.34 -14.73 11.49
N TYR A 86 -5.59 -15.04 10.42
CA TYR A 86 -4.21 -14.60 10.26
C TYR A 86 -3.79 -14.51 8.79
N TRP A 87 -2.84 -13.64 8.49
CA TRP A 87 -2.24 -13.50 7.16
C TRP A 87 -1.13 -14.53 6.96
N LYS A 88 -1.33 -15.45 6.01
CA LYS A 88 -0.31 -16.42 5.56
C LYS A 88 0.35 -15.92 4.27
N ALA A 89 1.68 -15.92 4.23
CA ALA A 89 2.40 -15.63 2.99
C ALA A 89 2.17 -16.76 1.97
N THR A 90 1.97 -16.39 0.71
CA THR A 90 1.78 -17.31 -0.42
C THR A 90 2.64 -16.87 -1.58
N GLY A 91 3.23 -17.82 -2.31
CA GLY A 91 4.17 -17.53 -3.41
C GLY A 91 5.59 -17.21 -2.92
N SER A 92 6.47 -16.91 -3.87
CA SER A 92 7.86 -16.50 -3.61
C SER A 92 7.99 -14.99 -3.76
N ASP A 93 8.87 -14.39 -2.95
CA ASP A 93 9.21 -12.97 -3.08
C ASP A 93 9.77 -12.69 -4.49
N ARG A 94 9.25 -11.65 -5.13
CA ARG A 94 9.69 -11.19 -6.45
C ARG A 94 10.43 -9.86 -6.32
N LYS A 95 11.59 -9.74 -6.96
CA LYS A 95 12.27 -8.46 -7.11
C LYS A 95 11.52 -7.60 -8.13
N ILE A 96 11.15 -6.40 -7.72
CA ILE A 96 10.64 -5.35 -8.63
C ILE A 96 11.86 -4.57 -9.11
N ILE A 97 12.03 -4.48 -10.42
CA ILE A 97 13.16 -3.81 -11.07
C ILE A 97 12.60 -2.63 -11.86
N SER A 98 13.14 -1.43 -11.63
CA SER A 98 12.78 -0.26 -12.44
C SER A 98 13.32 -0.42 -13.85
N SER A 99 12.56 0.03 -14.84
CA SER A 99 13.03 0.12 -16.23
C SER A 99 14.29 0.99 -16.40
N SER A 100 14.62 1.81 -15.41
CA SER A 100 15.82 2.66 -15.37
C SER A 100 17.09 2.00 -14.80
N GLU A 101 16.97 0.82 -14.17
CA GLU A 101 18.12 0.09 -13.66
C GLU A 101 18.77 -0.75 -14.78
N PRO A 102 20.11 -0.71 -14.95
CA PRO A 102 20.79 -1.60 -15.89
C PRO A 102 20.62 -3.06 -15.46
N LYS A 103 20.35 -3.94 -16.44
CA LYS A 103 20.19 -5.39 -16.25
C LYS A 103 21.48 -6.07 -15.80
#